data_AF-A0A560KTT2-F1
#
_entry.id   AF-A0A560KTT2-F1
#
_cell.length_a   1.000
_cell.length_b   1.000
_cell.length_c   1.000
_cell.angle_alpha   90.00
_cell.angle_beta   90.00
_cell.angle_gamma   90.00
#
_symmetry.space_group_name_H-M   'P 1'
#
loop_
_entity.id
_entity.type
_entity.pdbx_description
1 polymer ?
#
loop_
_entity_poly.entity_id
_entity_poly.type
_entity_poly.pdbx_seq_one_letter_code
_entity_poly.pdbx_strand_id
1 'polypeptide(L)'
;MIAKLKEVFAAPLPCKICSAEAALFGVVDFAKHCNEARRGRLPLLGRPVYYHRCQACGFLFTDAFDDWSEANFKADIYNDGYIEVDPDYREVRPTNSAKLVQHFFGARKAELRLLDYGGGDGLLSATLRAGGFLEA
;
A
#
# COMPACT_ATOMS: atom_id res chain seq x y z
N MET A 1 20.06 5.67 6.62
CA MET A 1 19.70 6.98 6.03
C MET A 1 18.55 6.74 5.10
N ILE A 2 17.48 7.54 5.21
CA ILE A 2 16.28 7.35 4.41
C ILE A 2 16.55 7.74 2.95
N ALA A 3 16.00 6.99 1.99
CA ALA A 3 16.08 7.30 0.57
C ALA A 3 15.60 8.74 0.25
N LYS A 4 16.30 9.41 -0.68
CA LYS A 4 15.93 10.76 -1.12
C LYS A 4 14.54 10.72 -1.78
N LEU A 5 13.65 11.62 -1.38
CA LEU A 5 12.38 11.83 -2.08
C LEU A 5 12.64 12.72 -3.29
N LYS A 6 11.82 12.55 -4.33
CA LYS A 6 11.85 13.43 -5.50
C LYS A 6 11.59 14.89 -5.09
N GLU A 7 12.26 15.81 -5.76
CA GLU A 7 12.00 17.25 -5.59
C GLU A 7 10.62 17.60 -6.09
N VAL A 8 9.93 18.49 -5.37
CA VAL A 8 8.53 18.80 -5.62
C VAL A 8 8.43 20.07 -6.44
N PHE A 9 7.59 20.03 -7.46
CA PHE A 9 7.25 21.18 -8.29
C PHE A 9 5.78 21.54 -8.10
N ALA A 10 5.48 22.83 -8.01
CA ALA A 10 4.10 23.32 -7.90
C ALA A 10 3.29 23.15 -9.20
N ALA A 11 3.96 22.79 -10.30
CA ALA A 11 3.32 22.53 -11.57
C ALA A 11 2.39 21.31 -11.48
N PRO A 12 1.23 21.35 -12.16
CA PRO A 12 0.38 20.17 -12.28
C PRO A 12 1.13 19.00 -12.94
N LEU A 13 0.81 17.78 -12.50
CA LEU A 13 1.35 16.55 -13.07
C LEU A 13 0.29 15.81 -13.90
N PRO A 14 0.67 15.03 -14.92
CA PRO A 14 -0.27 14.16 -15.62
C PRO A 14 -0.78 13.07 -14.67
N CYS A 15 -2.10 12.85 -14.66
CA CYS A 15 -2.71 11.80 -13.86
C CYS A 15 -2.22 10.42 -14.28
N LYS A 16 -1.82 9.60 -13.31
CA LYS A 16 -1.36 8.21 -13.55
C LYS A 16 -2.45 7.25 -14.06
N ILE A 17 -3.72 7.66 -14.04
CA ILE A 17 -4.86 6.86 -14.48
C ILE A 17 -5.40 7.30 -15.85
N CYS A 18 -5.65 8.59 -16.04
CA CYS A 18 -6.29 9.12 -17.25
C CYS A 18 -5.47 10.19 -17.98
N SER A 19 -4.25 10.49 -17.52
CA SER A 19 -3.33 11.49 -18.08
C SER A 19 -3.81 12.94 -18.08
N ALA A 20 -5.04 13.22 -17.63
CA ALA A 20 -5.53 14.59 -17.43
C ALA A 20 -4.73 15.32 -16.34
N GLU A 21 -4.84 16.65 -16.32
CA GLU A 21 -4.13 17.50 -15.37
C GLU A 21 -4.49 17.18 -13.91
N ALA A 22 -3.47 17.08 -13.06
CA ALA A 22 -3.60 16.93 -11.62
C ALA A 22 -2.83 18.04 -10.89
N ALA A 23 -3.60 19.03 -10.43
CA ALA A 23 -3.08 20.13 -9.62
C ALA A 23 -2.58 19.63 -8.25
N LEU A 24 -1.61 20.35 -7.69
CA LEU A 24 -1.16 20.14 -6.32
C LEU A 24 -2.36 20.31 -5.36
N PHE A 25 -2.55 19.34 -4.47
CA PHE A 25 -3.73 19.25 -3.61
C PHE A 25 -3.40 19.42 -2.13
N GLY A 26 -2.31 18.81 -1.66
CA GLY A 26 -1.95 18.87 -0.25
C GLY A 26 -0.61 18.25 0.05
N VAL A 27 -0.21 18.31 1.31
CA VAL A 27 1.07 17.80 1.81
C VAL A 27 0.85 17.10 3.15
N VAL A 28 1.58 16.01 3.35
CA VAL A 28 1.68 15.31 4.64
C VAL A 28 3.14 15.08 4.99
N ASP A 29 3.44 14.86 6.27
CA ASP A 29 4.76 14.39 6.67
C ASP A 29 4.95 12.92 6.25
N PHE A 30 6.17 12.52 5.93
CA PHE A 30 6.51 11.14 5.58
C PHE A 30 6.16 10.13 6.69
N ALA A 31 6.08 10.57 7.96
CA ALA A 31 5.65 9.73 9.07
C ALA A 31 4.13 9.43 9.10
N LYS A 32 3.36 10.01 8.16
CA LYS A 32 1.91 9.78 8.06
C LYS A 32 1.61 8.32 7.71
N HIS A 33 0.72 7.68 8.48
CA HIS A 33 0.20 6.34 8.18
C HIS A 33 -1.34 6.28 8.26
N CYS A 34 -1.91 5.22 7.69
CA CYS A 34 -3.37 5.07 7.55
C CYS A 34 -4.10 4.77 8.88
N ASN A 35 -3.37 4.28 9.88
CA ASN A 35 -3.95 3.79 11.14
C ASN A 35 -3.86 4.78 12.31
N GLU A 36 -3.60 6.07 12.04
CA GLU A 36 -3.41 7.08 13.09
C GLU A 36 -4.59 7.20 14.06
N ALA A 37 -5.82 6.97 13.58
CA ALA A 37 -7.01 6.99 14.42
C ALA A 37 -7.00 5.90 15.51
N ARG A 38 -6.31 4.78 15.28
CA ARG A 38 -6.24 3.64 16.22
C ARG A 38 -4.88 3.52 16.92
N ARG A 39 -3.80 3.95 16.27
CA ARG A 39 -2.41 3.79 16.74
C ARG A 39 -1.76 5.08 17.21
N GLY A 40 -2.44 6.22 17.05
CA GLY A 40 -1.85 7.53 17.29
C GLY A 40 -0.95 7.97 16.13
N ARG A 41 -0.37 9.16 16.25
CA ARG A 41 0.55 9.71 15.23
C ARG A 41 1.99 9.41 15.63
N LEU A 42 2.82 9.11 14.64
CA LEU A 42 4.27 9.08 14.83
C LEU A 42 4.83 10.51 15.01
N PRO A 43 6.01 10.66 15.63
CA PRO A 43 6.74 11.93 15.61
C PRO A 43 7.00 12.40 14.18
N LEU A 44 6.89 13.71 13.96
CA LEU A 44 7.15 14.31 12.65
C LEU A 44 8.62 14.12 12.24
N LEU A 45 8.84 13.76 10.98
CA LEU A 45 10.19 13.64 10.41
C LEU A 45 10.61 14.91 9.67
N GLY A 46 9.70 15.85 9.43
CA GLY A 46 9.95 17.08 8.68
C GLY A 46 10.17 16.84 7.19
N ARG A 47 9.63 15.74 6.65
CA ARG A 47 9.86 15.29 5.27
C ARG A 47 8.55 15.34 4.50
N PRO A 48 8.31 16.38 3.69
CA PRO A 48 7.01 16.57 3.07
C PRO A 48 6.79 15.61 1.90
N VAL A 49 5.64 14.97 1.86
CA VAL A 49 5.13 14.19 0.73
C VAL A 49 3.94 14.93 0.15
N TYR A 50 4.09 15.44 -1.07
CA TYR A 50 3.07 16.23 -1.74
C TYR A 50 2.18 15.34 -2.58
N TYR A 51 0.89 15.63 -2.54
CA TYR A 51 -0.15 14.92 -3.27
C TYR A 51 -0.79 15.83 -4.31
N HIS A 52 -1.06 15.26 -5.47
CA HIS A 52 -1.76 15.85 -6.60
C HIS A 52 -3.11 15.17 -6.76
N ARG A 53 -4.14 15.96 -7.11
CA ARG A 53 -5.49 15.44 -7.37
C ARG A 53 -5.92 15.75 -8.78
N CYS A 54 -6.23 14.70 -9.54
CA CYS A 54 -6.73 14.83 -10.91
C CYS A 54 -8.09 15.54 -10.92
N GLN A 55 -8.21 16.56 -11.76
CA GLN A 55 -9.46 17.34 -11.89
C GLN A 55 -10.53 16.61 -12.72
N ALA A 56 -10.16 15.59 -13.48
CA ALA A 56 -11.08 14.80 -14.30
C ALA A 56 -11.64 13.57 -13.56
N CYS A 57 -10.78 12.70 -13.03
CA CYS A 57 -11.21 11.43 -12.38
C CYS A 57 -11.15 11.46 -10.85
N GLY A 58 -10.63 12.53 -10.25
CA GLY A 58 -10.51 12.65 -8.81
C GLY A 58 -9.38 11.83 -8.17
N PHE A 59 -8.59 11.09 -8.96
CA PHE A 59 -7.49 10.28 -8.44
C PHE A 59 -6.45 11.13 -7.71
N LEU A 60 -6.15 10.74 -6.47
CA LEU A 60 -5.19 11.39 -5.58
C LEU A 60 -3.90 10.55 -5.58
N PHE A 61 -2.76 11.17 -5.88
CA PHE A 61 -1.48 10.47 -5.96
C PHE A 61 -0.30 11.36 -5.58
N THR A 62 0.86 10.75 -5.38
CA THR A 62 2.16 11.41 -5.28
C THR A 62 3.12 10.78 -6.29
N ASP A 63 4.15 11.51 -6.70
CA ASP A 63 5.28 11.02 -7.50
C ASP A 63 6.57 10.89 -6.68
N ALA A 64 6.51 11.16 -5.37
CA ALA A 64 7.67 11.18 -4.47
C ALA A 64 8.45 9.85 -4.41
N PHE A 65 7.80 8.75 -4.79
CA PHE A 65 8.31 7.37 -4.74
C PHE A 65 8.48 6.73 -6.12
N ASP A 66 8.27 7.47 -7.21
CA ASP A 66 8.23 6.86 -8.56
C ASP A 66 9.59 6.29 -8.99
N ASP A 67 10.67 6.88 -8.47
CA ASP A 67 12.04 6.45 -8.73
C ASP A 67 12.58 5.50 -7.63
N TRP A 68 11.74 5.09 -6.67
CA TRP A 68 12.17 4.20 -5.59
C TRP A 68 12.32 2.76 -6.08
N SER A 69 13.45 2.17 -5.73
CA SER A 69 13.65 0.72 -5.84
C SER A 69 12.93 -0.03 -4.72
N GLU A 70 12.77 -1.34 -4.89
CA GLU A 70 12.30 -2.23 -3.82
C GLU A 70 13.11 -2.08 -2.53
N ALA A 71 14.43 -1.88 -2.65
CA ALA A 71 15.31 -1.68 -1.49
C ALA A 71 14.97 -0.39 -0.72
N ASN A 72 14.55 0.68 -1.41
CA ASN A 72 14.11 1.91 -0.74
C ASN A 72 12.82 1.67 0.03
N PHE A 73 11.83 1.00 -0.58
CA PHE A 73 10.59 0.65 0.10
C PHE A 73 10.83 -0.23 1.34
N LYS A 74 11.71 -1.23 1.24
CA LYS A 74 12.05 -2.10 2.38
C LYS A 74 12.79 -1.36 3.48
N ALA A 75 13.69 -0.43 3.15
CA ALA A 75 14.41 0.32 4.16
C ALA A 75 13.49 1.29 4.91
N ASP A 76 12.54 1.92 4.22
CA ASP A 76 11.89 3.14 4.69
C ASP A 76 10.39 3.03 4.99
N ILE A 77 9.70 2.00 4.46
CA ILE A 77 8.26 1.78 4.70
C ILE A 77 8.02 0.38 5.25
N TYR A 78 8.43 -0.66 4.50
CA TYR A 78 8.18 -2.07 4.84
C TYR A 78 9.38 -2.70 5.57
N ASN A 79 9.85 -2.03 6.61
CA ASN A 79 10.92 -2.51 7.49
C ASN A 79 10.35 -3.17 8.76
N ASP A 80 11.25 -3.61 9.65
CA ASP A 80 10.88 -4.26 10.92
C ASP A 80 9.96 -3.41 11.82
N GLY A 81 10.00 -2.07 11.67
CA GLY A 81 9.17 -1.11 12.39
C GLY A 81 7.75 -0.97 11.84
N TYR A 82 7.44 -1.51 10.66
CA TYR A 82 6.10 -1.40 10.05
C TYR A 82 4.99 -1.97 10.96
N ILE A 83 5.35 -2.93 11.81
CA ILE A 83 4.45 -3.52 12.82
C ILE A 83 3.87 -2.49 13.81
N GLU A 84 4.55 -1.39 14.06
CA GLU A 84 4.11 -0.36 15.01
C GLU A 84 2.84 0.37 14.50
N VAL A 85 2.77 0.58 13.19
CA VAL A 85 1.66 1.31 12.56
C VAL A 85 0.57 0.39 12.00
N ASP A 86 0.92 -0.83 11.62
CA ASP A 86 0.00 -1.75 10.99
C ASP A 86 0.15 -3.21 11.46
N PRO A 87 -0.01 -3.54 12.75
CA PRO A 87 0.29 -4.89 13.26
C PRO A 87 -0.60 -6.00 12.67
N ASP A 88 -1.79 -5.64 12.19
CA ASP A 88 -2.77 -6.57 11.66
C ASP A 88 -2.29 -7.25 10.36
N TYR A 89 -1.26 -6.71 9.70
CA TYR A 89 -0.72 -7.25 8.45
C TYR A 89 -0.20 -8.69 8.59
N ARG A 90 0.31 -9.08 9.78
CA ARG A 90 0.92 -10.40 9.99
C ARG A 90 -0.08 -11.54 10.02
N GLU A 91 -1.25 -11.34 10.64
CA GLU A 91 -2.18 -12.44 10.93
C GLU A 91 -3.63 -12.04 10.68
N VAL A 92 -4.12 -11.02 11.39
CA VAL A 92 -5.56 -10.66 11.37
C VAL A 92 -6.05 -10.37 9.95
N ARG A 93 -5.31 -9.55 9.19
CA ARG A 93 -5.67 -9.20 7.82
C ARG A 93 -5.62 -10.40 6.88
N PRO A 94 -4.50 -11.14 6.71
CA PRO A 94 -4.44 -12.29 5.81
C PRO A 94 -5.45 -13.38 6.18
N THR A 95 -5.69 -13.65 7.47
CA THR A 95 -6.70 -14.64 7.90
C THR A 95 -8.12 -14.19 7.53
N ASN A 96 -8.47 -12.92 7.73
CA ASN A 96 -9.79 -12.41 7.36
C ASN A 96 -9.98 -12.36 5.84
N SER A 97 -8.94 -11.99 5.08
CA SER A 97 -8.94 -12.07 3.62
C SER A 97 -9.14 -13.50 3.14
N ALA A 98 -8.48 -14.49 3.76
CA ALA A 98 -8.65 -15.90 3.40
C ALA A 98 -10.10 -16.37 3.60
N LYS A 99 -10.74 -15.98 4.71
CA LYS A 99 -12.16 -16.27 4.96
C LYS A 99 -13.06 -15.65 3.88
N LEU A 100 -12.77 -14.42 3.46
CA LEU A 100 -13.54 -13.74 2.42
C LEU A 100 -13.43 -14.45 1.07
N VAL A 101 -12.21 -14.82 0.68
CA VAL A 101 -11.94 -15.55 -0.57
C VAL A 101 -12.60 -16.94 -0.53
N GLN A 102 -12.50 -17.66 0.59
CA GLN A 102 -13.19 -18.94 0.79
C GLN A 102 -14.71 -18.79 0.70
N HIS A 103 -15.28 -17.75 1.30
CA HIS A 103 -16.71 -17.50 1.27
C HIS A 103 -17.25 -17.28 -0.15
N PHE A 104 -16.58 -16.44 -0.95
CA PHE A 104 -17.04 -16.11 -2.29
C PHE A 104 -16.65 -17.14 -3.36
N PHE A 105 -15.48 -17.77 -3.23
CA PHE A 105 -14.89 -18.58 -4.30
C PHE A 105 -14.63 -20.04 -3.91
N GLY A 106 -14.93 -20.43 -2.66
CA GLY A 106 -14.63 -21.78 -2.14
C GLY A 106 -15.29 -22.91 -2.93
N ALA A 107 -16.45 -22.67 -3.55
CA ALA A 107 -17.13 -23.65 -4.39
C ALA A 107 -16.35 -24.00 -5.67
N ARG A 108 -15.48 -23.11 -6.15
CA ARG A 108 -14.67 -23.27 -7.37
C ARG A 108 -13.17 -23.27 -7.11
N LYS A 109 -12.76 -23.48 -5.86
CA LYS A 109 -11.36 -23.37 -5.42
C LYS A 109 -10.36 -24.25 -6.19
N ALA A 110 -10.80 -25.36 -6.77
CA ALA A 110 -9.97 -26.25 -7.57
C ALA A 110 -9.77 -25.77 -9.04
N GLU A 111 -10.56 -24.78 -9.48
CA GLU A 111 -10.53 -24.26 -10.85
C GLU A 111 -9.82 -22.90 -10.94
N LEU A 112 -9.40 -22.34 -9.80
CA LEU A 112 -8.87 -20.98 -9.70
C LEU A 112 -7.36 -20.98 -9.50
N ARG A 113 -6.72 -19.99 -10.12
CA ARG A 113 -5.32 -19.62 -9.94
C ARG A 113 -5.28 -18.21 -9.37
N LEU A 114 -4.64 -18.05 -8.22
CA LEU A 114 -4.66 -16.82 -7.44
C LEU A 114 -3.25 -16.22 -7.41
N LEU A 115 -3.20 -14.89 -7.49
CA LEU A 115 -1.98 -14.10 -7.32
C LEU A 115 -2.20 -13.15 -6.14
N ASP A 116 -1.46 -13.35 -5.06
CA ASP A 116 -1.46 -12.47 -3.89
C ASP A 116 -0.40 -11.37 -4.04
N TYR A 117 -0.75 -10.28 -4.70
CA TYR A 117 0.14 -9.14 -4.87
C TYR A 117 0.25 -8.34 -3.56
N GLY A 118 1.46 -8.27 -3.00
CA GLY A 118 1.70 -7.65 -1.70
C GLY A 118 1.37 -8.57 -0.51
N GLY A 119 1.42 -9.88 -0.69
CA GLY A 119 1.05 -10.90 0.32
C GLY A 119 1.92 -10.97 1.58
N GLY A 120 2.90 -10.09 1.74
CA GLY A 120 3.80 -10.08 2.90
C GLY A 120 4.50 -11.42 3.10
N ASP A 121 4.33 -12.03 4.27
CA ASP A 121 4.92 -13.33 4.64
C ASP A 121 4.20 -14.53 4.00
N GLY A 122 3.21 -14.29 3.12
CA GLY A 122 2.52 -15.33 2.35
C GLY A 122 1.45 -16.10 3.14
N LEU A 123 1.05 -15.61 4.32
CA LEU A 123 0.09 -16.30 5.19
C LEU A 123 -1.30 -16.45 4.51
N LEU A 124 -1.73 -15.48 3.71
CA LEU A 124 -2.98 -15.57 2.95
C LEU A 124 -2.93 -16.76 1.98
N SER A 125 -1.94 -16.79 1.08
CA SER A 125 -1.70 -17.91 0.17
C SER A 125 -1.59 -19.25 0.88
N ALA A 126 -0.84 -19.32 1.99
CA ALA A 126 -0.71 -20.56 2.77
C ALA A 126 -2.05 -21.02 3.35
N THR A 127 -2.85 -20.10 3.89
CA THR A 127 -4.18 -20.39 4.46
C THR A 127 -5.16 -20.85 3.38
N LEU A 128 -5.12 -20.26 2.19
CA LEU A 128 -5.97 -20.66 1.07
C LEU A 128 -5.59 -22.04 0.53
N ARG A 129 -4.29 -22.35 0.42
CA ARG A 129 -3.83 -23.69 0.05
C ARG A 129 -4.27 -24.76 1.05
N ALA A 130 -4.14 -24.47 2.35
CA ALA A 130 -4.68 -25.36 3.39
C ALA A 130 -6.20 -25.55 3.29
N GLY A 131 -6.93 -24.53 2.79
CA GLY A 131 -8.36 -24.58 2.51
C GLY A 131 -8.75 -25.28 1.19
N GLY A 132 -7.77 -25.75 0.39
CA GLY A 132 -7.99 -26.49 -0.85
C GLY A 132 -8.01 -25.64 -2.13
N PHE A 133 -7.51 -24.41 -2.10
CA PHE A 133 -7.16 -23.68 -3.32
C PHE A 133 -5.81 -24.19 -3.85
N LEU A 134 -5.81 -24.86 -5.00
CA LEU A 134 -4.64 -25.62 -5.46
C LEU A 134 -3.48 -24.71 -5.92
N GLU A 135 -3.81 -23.55 -6.50
CA GLU A 135 -2.86 -22.58 -7.02
C GLU A 135 -3.08 -21.22 -6.36
N ALA A 136 -2.78 -21.13 -5.06
CA ALA A 136 -2.85 -19.88 -4.29
C ALA A 136 -1.54 -19.51 -3.60
#